data_AF-A0A2N2S1N2-F1
#
_entry.id   AF-A0A2N2S1N2-F1
#
_cell.length_a   1.000
_cell.length_b   1.000
_cell.length_c   1.000
_cell.angle_alpha   90.00
_cell.angle_beta   90.00
_cell.angle_gamma   90.00
#
_symmetry.space_group_name_H-M   'P 1'
#
loop_
_entity.id
_entity.type
_entity.pdbx_description
1 polymer ?
#
loop_
_entity_poly.entity_id
_entity_poly.type
_entity_poly.pdbx_seq_one_letter_code
_entity_poly.pdbx_strand_id
1 'polypeptide(L)'
;MTAAVTYGNAKKADVIAVYGEVAASLEVKTTSQQKWVLGGQLPENSEDIWVLVFLPEDEEQSPLYHVLTSAELRALVLPDHEAYNQRYRQKHGKDYDKPGVVSIKKTSIPPSHVGAWSKVKTKLGI
;
A
#
# COMPACT_ATOMS: atom_id res chain seq x y z
N MET A 1 -20.10 -6.93 10.92
CA MET A 1 -18.73 -6.42 10.73
C MET A 1 -18.79 -4.93 10.99
N THR A 2 -17.95 -4.42 11.87
CA THR A 2 -17.87 -2.99 12.19
C THR A 2 -16.50 -2.48 11.80
N ALA A 3 -16.44 -1.27 11.25
CA ALA A 3 -15.20 -0.59 10.90
C ALA A 3 -15.13 0.72 11.68
N ALA A 4 -13.96 1.06 12.18
CA ALA A 4 -13.70 2.34 12.82
C ALA A 4 -12.65 3.10 12.00
N VAL A 5 -12.97 4.35 11.68
CA VAL A 5 -12.02 5.30 11.06
C VAL A 5 -11.32 6.05 12.18
N THR A 6 -9.99 6.09 12.14
CA THR A 6 -9.20 6.77 13.16
C THR A 6 -8.82 8.18 12.72
N TYR A 7 -9.15 9.19 13.54
CA TYR A 7 -8.72 10.56 13.32
C TYR A 7 -7.45 10.86 14.15
N GLY A 8 -6.42 11.40 13.50
CA GLY A 8 -5.18 11.89 14.11
C GLY A 8 -3.90 11.17 13.65
N ASN A 9 -2.86 11.95 13.30
CA ASN A 9 -1.56 11.48 12.77
C ASN A 9 -0.72 10.64 13.76
N ALA A 10 -1.20 10.45 15.00
CA ALA A 10 -0.48 9.72 16.04
C ALA A 10 -0.76 8.19 16.02
N LYS A 11 -1.66 7.71 15.15
CA LYS A 11 -2.03 6.30 15.05
C LYS A 11 -1.37 5.65 13.85
N LYS A 12 -0.88 4.42 14.02
CA LYS A 12 -0.13 3.63 13.03
C LYS A 12 -0.99 3.06 11.87
N ALA A 13 -2.24 3.48 11.74
CA ALA A 13 -3.22 2.86 10.86
C ALA A 13 -4.28 3.88 10.42
N ASP A 14 -4.76 3.76 9.18
CA ASP A 14 -5.84 4.58 8.65
C ASP A 14 -7.23 4.03 9.03
N VAL A 15 -7.40 2.71 8.96
CA VAL A 15 -8.66 2.02 9.25
C VAL A 15 -8.41 0.79 10.12
N ILE A 16 -9.27 0.57 11.12
CA ILE A 16 -9.31 -0.68 11.89
C ILE A 16 -10.60 -1.43 11.55
N ALA A 17 -10.45 -2.63 11.00
CA ALA A 17 -11.55 -3.56 10.77
C ALA A 17 -11.69 -4.51 11.98
N VAL A 18 -12.92 -4.76 12.44
CA VAL A 18 -13.19 -5.60 13.62
C VAL A 18 -14.26 -6.65 13.33
N TYR A 19 -13.99 -7.88 13.75
CA TYR A 19 -14.95 -8.99 13.73
C TYR A 19 -14.80 -9.86 15.00
N GLY A 20 -15.85 -9.93 15.81
CA GLY A 20 -15.76 -10.54 17.13
C GLY A 20 -14.71 -9.85 17.99
N GLU A 21 -13.75 -10.62 18.51
CA GLU A 21 -12.61 -10.12 19.30
C GLU A 21 -11.35 -9.86 18.45
N VAL A 22 -11.42 -10.13 17.13
CA VAL A 22 -10.28 -9.96 16.22
C VAL A 22 -10.34 -8.59 15.56
N ALA A 23 -9.20 -7.89 15.55
CA ALA A 23 -9.02 -6.62 14.88
C ALA A 23 -7.86 -6.69 13.87
N ALA A 24 -8.04 -6.04 12.72
CA ALA A 24 -7.02 -5.90 11.69
C ALA A 24 -6.80 -4.43 11.35
N SER A 25 -5.54 -4.02 11.30
CA SER A 25 -5.11 -2.71 10.84
C SER A 25 -4.99 -2.68 9.32
N LEU A 26 -5.56 -1.65 8.69
CA LEU A 26 -5.48 -1.41 7.26
C LEU A 26 -4.86 -0.02 7.01
N GLU A 27 -3.80 0.02 6.22
CA GLU A 27 -3.24 1.25 5.64
C GLU A 27 -3.96 1.55 4.33
N VAL A 28 -4.38 2.79 4.10
CA VAL A 28 -5.16 3.18 2.93
C VAL A 28 -4.46 4.31 2.19
N LYS A 29 -4.21 4.12 0.88
CA LYS A 29 -3.73 5.19 0.00
C LYS A 29 -4.71 5.37 -1.14
N THR A 30 -5.11 6.61 -1.38
CA THR A 30 -5.99 6.98 -2.49
C THR A 30 -5.22 7.79 -3.53
N THR A 31 -5.63 7.69 -4.79
CA THR A 31 -5.10 8.52 -5.89
C THR A 31 -6.11 8.58 -7.02
N SER A 32 -6.15 9.69 -7.75
CA SER A 32 -6.77 9.76 -9.09
C SER A 32 -5.74 9.65 -10.21
N GLN A 33 -4.46 9.53 -9.87
CA GLN A 33 -3.36 9.42 -10.84
C GLN A 33 -3.02 7.96 -11.13
N GLN A 34 -2.03 7.72 -12.00
CA GLN A 34 -1.57 6.36 -12.35
C GLN A 34 -0.58 5.75 -11.34
N LYS A 35 -0.36 6.39 -10.19
CA LYS A 35 0.56 5.91 -9.14
C LYS A 35 0.11 6.32 -7.74
N TRP A 36 0.52 5.53 -6.74
CA TRP A 36 0.42 5.86 -5.32
C TRP A 36 1.80 6.14 -4.75
N VAL A 37 1.90 7.14 -3.87
CA VAL A 37 3.06 7.36 -3.01
C VAL A 37 2.85 6.56 -1.73
N LEU A 38 3.77 5.64 -1.44
CA LEU A 38 3.68 4.74 -0.30
C LEU A 38 4.32 5.33 0.96
N GLY A 39 5.31 6.22 0.81
CA GLY A 39 5.96 6.90 1.91
C GLY A 39 7.44 7.16 1.67
N GLY A 40 8.16 7.51 2.74
CA GLY A 40 9.59 7.81 2.75
C GLY A 40 10.52 6.59 2.78
N GLN A 41 9.94 5.40 2.97
CA GLN A 41 10.65 4.14 3.17
C GLN A 41 9.91 3.01 2.44
N LEU A 42 10.62 1.91 2.17
CA LEU A 42 10.00 0.71 1.64
C LEU A 42 8.98 0.15 2.65
N PRO A 43 7.86 -0.43 2.18
CA PRO A 43 6.96 -1.18 3.05
C PRO A 43 7.72 -2.25 3.83
N GLU A 44 7.29 -2.50 5.07
CA GLU A 44 7.85 -3.56 5.90
C GLU A 44 7.56 -4.93 5.29
N ASN A 45 8.39 -5.92 5.61
CA ASN A 45 8.10 -7.30 5.20
C ASN A 45 7.15 -7.94 6.23
N SER A 46 5.89 -7.49 6.23
CA SER A 46 4.85 -7.91 7.18
C SER A 46 3.55 -8.31 6.49
N GLU A 47 2.66 -8.94 7.25
CA GLU A 47 1.31 -9.29 6.81
C GLU A 47 0.31 -8.13 6.98
N ASP A 48 0.76 -6.91 7.27
CA ASP A 48 -0.15 -5.77 7.42
C ASP A 48 -0.83 -5.45 6.09
N ILE A 49 -2.12 -5.11 6.13
CA ILE A 49 -2.89 -4.94 4.92
C ILE A 49 -2.81 -3.50 4.42
N TRP A 50 -2.57 -3.38 3.12
CA TRP A 50 -2.62 -2.15 2.35
C TRP A 50 -3.80 -2.19 1.39
N VAL A 51 -4.56 -1.10 1.36
CA VAL A 51 -5.65 -0.87 0.42
C VAL A 51 -5.31 0.34 -0.44
N LEU A 52 -4.97 0.08 -1.71
CA LEU A 52 -4.70 1.13 -2.69
C LEU A 52 -5.97 1.38 -3.50
N VAL A 53 -6.53 2.58 -3.37
CA VAL A 53 -7.78 2.99 -4.02
C VAL A 53 -7.47 3.91 -5.18
N PHE A 54 -7.91 3.53 -6.37
CA PHE A 54 -7.92 4.41 -7.54
C PHE A 54 -9.30 5.04 -7.67
N LEU A 55 -9.33 6.36 -7.61
CA LEU A 55 -10.53 7.18 -7.77
C LEU A 55 -10.58 7.68 -9.21
N PRO A 56 -11.44 7.13 -10.08
CA PRO A 56 -11.60 7.64 -11.44
C PRO A 56 -12.02 9.12 -11.41
N GLU A 57 -11.64 9.88 -12.44
CA GLU A 57 -12.05 11.28 -12.59
C GLU A 57 -13.55 11.41 -12.92
N ASP A 58 -14.09 10.38 -13.58
CA ASP A 58 -15.51 10.22 -13.86
C ASP A 58 -16.24 9.71 -12.60
N GLU A 59 -17.10 10.53 -12.04
CA GLU A 59 -17.86 10.24 -10.81
C GLU A 59 -18.87 9.10 -10.98
N GLU A 60 -19.27 8.76 -12.22
CA GLU A 60 -20.13 7.60 -12.49
C GLU A 60 -19.37 6.27 -12.39
N GLN A 61 -18.04 6.31 -12.46
CA GLN A 61 -17.22 5.13 -12.36
C GLN A 61 -16.94 4.77 -10.89
N SER A 62 -17.10 3.49 -10.59
CA SER A 62 -16.78 2.97 -9.25
C SER A 62 -15.27 3.00 -8.98
N PRO A 63 -14.84 3.35 -7.75
CA PRO A 63 -13.44 3.22 -7.35
C PRO A 63 -12.91 1.80 -7.54
N LEU A 64 -11.64 1.70 -7.94
CA LEU A 64 -10.95 0.43 -8.05
C LEU A 64 -10.07 0.20 -6.82
N TYR A 65 -10.27 -0.93 -6.16
CA TYR A 65 -9.55 -1.29 -4.93
C TYR A 65 -8.52 -2.37 -5.22
N HIS A 66 -7.28 -2.15 -4.81
CA HIS A 66 -6.24 -3.18 -4.78
C HIS A 66 -5.91 -3.48 -3.32
N VAL A 67 -5.99 -4.77 -2.94
CA VAL A 67 -5.77 -5.23 -1.56
C VAL A 67 -4.54 -6.14 -1.53
N LEU A 68 -3.51 -5.71 -0.82
CA LEU A 68 -2.22 -6.38 -0.72
C LEU A 68 -1.76 -6.45 0.74
N THR A 69 -0.88 -7.41 1.06
CA THR A 69 -0.08 -7.37 2.27
C THR A 69 1.14 -6.47 2.07
N SER A 70 1.75 -6.02 3.16
CA SER A 70 2.96 -5.19 3.10
C SER A 70 4.12 -5.94 2.42
N ALA A 71 4.25 -7.24 2.67
CA ALA A 71 5.21 -8.12 2.01
C ALA A 71 4.99 -8.21 0.49
N GLU A 72 3.75 -8.39 0.02
CA GLU A 72 3.43 -8.39 -1.41
C GLU A 72 3.73 -7.03 -2.05
N LEU A 73 3.33 -5.94 -1.39
CA LEU A 73 3.57 -4.59 -1.87
C LEU A 73 5.08 -4.29 -1.95
N ARG A 74 5.84 -4.70 -0.93
CA ARG A 74 7.30 -4.61 -0.88
C ARG A 74 7.92 -5.35 -2.07
N ALA A 75 7.50 -6.59 -2.33
CA ALA A 75 8.02 -7.40 -3.44
C ALA A 75 7.82 -6.70 -4.80
N LEU A 76 6.74 -5.94 -4.97
CA LEU A 76 6.48 -5.19 -6.20
C LEU A 76 7.38 -3.95 -6.37
N VAL A 77 7.73 -3.27 -5.27
CA VAL A 77 8.48 -1.99 -5.34
C VAL A 77 9.99 -2.14 -5.12
N LEU A 78 10.42 -3.24 -4.48
CA LEU A 78 11.82 -3.47 -4.14
C LEU A 78 12.76 -3.43 -5.37
N PRO A 79 12.44 -4.08 -6.51
CA PRO A 79 13.33 -4.06 -7.67
C PRO A 79 13.57 -2.66 -8.24
N ASP A 80 12.51 -1.84 -8.33
CA ASP A 80 12.60 -0.46 -8.81
C ASP A 80 13.41 0.42 -7.85
N HIS A 81 13.27 0.19 -6.54
CA HIS A 81 14.02 0.88 -5.50
C HIS A 81 15.52 0.54 -5.54
N GLU A 82 15.86 -0.75 -5.65
CA GLU A 82 17.24 -1.22 -5.79
C GLU A 82 17.90 -0.70 -7.07
N ALA A 83 17.18 -0.75 -8.19
CA ALA A 83 17.66 -0.21 -9.46
C ALA A 83 17.91 1.31 -9.40
N TYR A 84 17.08 2.06 -8.67
CA TYR A 84 17.33 3.48 -8.42
C TYR A 84 18.60 3.70 -7.59
N ASN A 85 18.74 2.99 -6.47
CA ASN A 85 19.92 3.11 -5.60
C ASN A 85 21.21 2.74 -6.33
N GLN A 86 21.19 1.70 -7.16
CA GLN A 86 22.32 1.30 -7.98
C GLN A 86 22.72 2.40 -8.98
N ARG A 87 21.75 2.97 -9.72
CA ARG A 87 22.01 4.09 -10.66
C ARG A 87 22.54 5.31 -9.92
N TYR A 88 22.00 5.62 -8.74
CA TYR A 88 22.47 6.73 -7.92
C TYR A 88 23.94 6.52 -7.50
N ARG A 89 24.28 5.33 -7.02
CA ARG A 89 25.65 4.96 -6.63
C ARG A 89 26.63 5.06 -7.80
N GLN A 90 26.24 4.56 -8.98
CA GLN A 90 27.06 4.69 -10.20
C GLN A 90 27.31 6.15 -10.59
N LYS A 91 26.30 7.02 -10.44
CA LYS A 91 26.39 8.43 -10.82
C LYS A 91 27.11 9.31 -9.79
N HIS A 92 26.97 9.00 -8.51
CA HIS A 92 27.40 9.88 -7.41
C HIS A 92 28.51 9.29 -6.52
N GLY A 93 28.92 8.02 -6.75
CA GLY A 93 29.97 7.34 -5.99
C GLY A 93 29.59 6.98 -4.55
N LYS A 94 28.34 7.21 -4.14
CA LYS A 94 27.82 6.95 -2.80
C LYS A 94 26.37 6.46 -2.84
N ASP A 95 25.95 5.77 -1.78
CA ASP A 95 24.56 5.34 -1.65
C ASP A 95 23.62 6.53 -1.40
N TYR A 96 22.35 6.37 -1.76
CA TYR A 96 21.33 7.38 -1.50
C TYR A 96 20.98 7.39 -0.01
N ASP A 97 21.19 8.53 0.65
CA ASP A 97 21.08 8.69 2.11
C ASP A 97 19.87 9.55 2.56
N LYS A 98 19.09 10.07 1.60
CA LYS A 98 17.93 10.90 1.88
C LYS A 98 16.64 10.07 1.97
N PRO A 99 15.58 10.58 2.61
CA PRO A 99 14.25 9.98 2.52
C PRO A 99 13.80 9.96 1.05
N GLY A 100 13.80 8.78 0.44
CA GLY A 100 13.33 8.59 -0.93
C GLY A 100 11.81 8.54 -0.95
N VAL A 101 11.20 8.86 -2.10
CA VAL A 101 9.75 8.68 -2.28
C VAL A 101 9.53 7.31 -2.90
N VAL A 102 9.03 6.36 -2.11
CA VAL A 102 8.61 5.06 -2.61
C VAL A 102 7.23 5.21 -3.24
N SER A 103 7.08 4.72 -4.46
CA SER A 103 5.81 4.78 -5.19
C SER A 103 5.60 3.53 -6.01
N ILE A 104 4.34 3.20 -6.29
CA ILE A 104 3.95 2.09 -7.15
C ILE A 104 3.00 2.57 -8.23
N LYS A 105 3.19 2.11 -9.47
CA LYS A 105 2.30 2.38 -10.59
C LYS A 105 1.13 1.39 -10.60
N LYS A 106 -0.05 1.84 -11.01
CA LYS A 106 -1.24 1.00 -11.19
C LYS A 106 -0.99 -0.21 -12.08
N THR A 107 -0.26 -0.02 -13.17
CA THR A 107 0.07 -1.10 -14.11
C THR A 107 1.03 -2.15 -13.54
N SER A 108 1.73 -1.85 -12.45
CA SER A 108 2.64 -2.80 -11.80
C SER A 108 1.92 -3.73 -10.81
N ILE A 109 0.64 -3.49 -10.52
CA ILE A 109 -0.14 -4.29 -9.58
C ILE A 109 -0.85 -5.40 -10.37
N PRO A 110 -0.57 -6.69 -10.07
CA PRO A 110 -1.27 -7.81 -10.70
C PRO A 110 -2.80 -7.74 -10.52
N PRO A 111 -3.59 -8.17 -11.53
CA PRO A 111 -5.06 -8.25 -11.43
C PRO A 111 -5.57 -9.10 -10.27
N SER A 112 -4.79 -10.08 -9.81
CA SER A 112 -5.12 -10.94 -8.66
C SER A 112 -5.29 -10.17 -7.34
N HIS A 113 -4.83 -8.92 -7.27
CA HIS A 113 -5.00 -8.06 -6.09
C HIS A 113 -6.22 -7.13 -6.18
N VAL A 114 -6.87 -7.06 -7.34
CA VAL A 114 -8.09 -6.26 -7.51
C VAL A 114 -9.22 -6.88 -6.70
N GLY A 115 -9.79 -6.10 -5.78
CA GLY A 115 -10.89 -6.54 -4.93
C GLY A 115 -10.55 -7.75 -4.05
N ALA A 116 -9.28 -7.99 -3.74
CA ALA A 116 -8.80 -9.15 -2.97
C ALA A 116 -9.11 -9.06 -1.46
N TRP A 117 -10.35 -8.71 -1.13
CA TRP A 117 -10.88 -8.57 0.23
C TRP A 117 -10.84 -9.87 1.04
N SER A 118 -10.67 -11.03 0.39
CA SER A 118 -10.42 -12.30 1.08
C SER A 118 -9.23 -12.20 2.03
N LYS A 119 -8.20 -11.41 1.73
CA LYS A 119 -7.05 -11.18 2.61
C LYS A 119 -7.46 -10.54 3.95
N VAL A 120 -8.36 -9.57 3.90
CA VAL A 120 -8.93 -8.93 5.10
C VAL A 120 -9.80 -9.92 5.86
N LYS A 121 -10.64 -10.70 5.16
CA LYS A 121 -11.49 -11.72 5.78
C LYS A 121 -10.65 -12.78 6.50
N THR A 122 -9.60 -13.30 5.86
CA THR A 122 -8.66 -14.24 6.46
C THR A 122 -8.01 -13.66 7.73
N LYS A 123 -7.56 -12.40 7.70
CA LYS A 123 -7.04 -11.70 8.89
C LYS A 123 -8.05 -11.59 10.03
N LEU A 124 -9.33 -11.45 9.71
CA LEU A 124 -10.43 -11.35 10.66
C LEU A 124 -11.02 -12.71 11.08
N GLY A 125 -10.54 -13.82 10.50
CA GLY A 125 -11.07 -15.17 10.76
C GLY A 125 -12.48 -15.41 10.21
N ILE A 126 -12.81 -14.78 9.07
CA ILE A 126 -14.11 -14.88 8.37
C ILE A 126 -13.97 -15.69 7.07
#